data_AF-A0A1H9D525-F1
#
_entry.id   AF-A0A1H9D525-F1
#
_cell.length_a   1.000
_cell.length_b   1.000
_cell.length_c   1.000
_cell.angle_alpha   90.00
_cell.angle_beta   90.00
_cell.angle_gamma   90.00
#
_symmetry.space_group_name_H-M   'P 1'
#
loop_
_entity.id
_entity.type
_entity.pdbx_description
1 polymer ?
#
loop_
_entity_poly.entity_id
_entity_poly.type
_entity_poly.pdbx_seq_one_letter_code
_entity_poly.pdbx_strand_id
1 'polypeptide(L)'
;MALRPQQGFTLLEVLVAVTILAVALGAVIKLGSDNARIAAELRDRTYAHWVAANVMARYRAGLDTPTEAVVRGSSMMAEREWFWETRVEPILLEVGDVELGPVPRIEISVRDRDDPDISPLVRLVGYLNWQ
;
A
#
# COMPACT_ATOMS: atom_id res chain seq x y z
N MET A 1 -73.26 2.08 -10.98
CA MET A 1 -71.86 2.02 -11.46
C MET A 1 -71.05 2.98 -10.59
N ALA A 2 -70.42 2.47 -9.53
CA ALA A 2 -69.66 3.31 -8.60
C ALA A 2 -68.34 3.72 -9.27
N LEU A 3 -68.12 5.04 -9.40
CA LEU A 3 -66.87 5.58 -9.90
C LEU A 3 -65.77 5.32 -8.87
N ARG A 4 -64.75 4.56 -9.26
CA ARG A 4 -63.56 4.35 -8.43
C ARG A 4 -62.80 5.68 -8.34
N PRO A 5 -62.49 6.20 -7.15
CA PRO A 5 -61.66 7.39 -7.03
C PRO A 5 -60.27 7.08 -7.60
N GLN A 6 -59.82 7.89 -8.56
CA GLN A 6 -58.45 7.86 -9.05
C GLN A 6 -57.56 8.42 -7.93
N GLN A 7 -56.76 7.55 -7.31
CA GLN A 7 -55.74 7.97 -6.34
C GLN A 7 -54.55 8.50 -7.13
N GLY A 8 -54.39 9.82 -7.18
CA GLY A 8 -53.19 10.48 -7.68
C GLY A 8 -52.10 10.54 -6.62
N PHE A 9 -50.84 10.59 -7.05
CA PHE A 9 -49.70 10.79 -6.16
C PHE A 9 -49.75 12.15 -5.46
N THR A 10 -49.45 12.18 -4.16
CA THR A 10 -49.37 13.45 -3.43
C THR A 10 -48.01 14.12 -3.65
N LEU A 11 -47.95 15.45 -3.48
CA LEU A 11 -46.67 16.19 -3.51
C LEU A 11 -45.67 15.66 -2.48
N LEU A 12 -46.16 15.25 -1.31
CA LEU A 12 -45.34 14.68 -0.24
C LEU A 12 -44.67 13.37 -0.70
N GLU A 13 -45.41 12.54 -1.43
CA GLU A 13 -44.95 11.23 -1.88
C GLU A 13 -43.85 11.33 -2.94
N VAL A 14 -43.99 12.29 -3.87
CA VAL A 14 -42.93 12.60 -4.85
C VAL A 14 -41.70 13.18 -4.16
N LEU A 15 -41.87 14.07 -3.18
CA LEU A 15 -40.77 14.61 -2.38
C LEU A 15 -40.02 13.51 -1.64
N VAL A 16 -40.75 12.63 -0.93
CA VAL A 16 -40.17 11.49 -0.21
C VAL A 16 -39.45 10.55 -1.18
N ALA A 17 -40.04 10.24 -2.34
CA ALA A 17 -39.42 9.39 -3.35
C ALA A 17 -38.11 10.00 -3.88
N VAL A 18 -38.09 11.29 -4.19
CA VAL A 18 -36.88 11.99 -4.64
C VAL A 18 -35.84 12.04 -3.52
N THR A 19 -36.24 12.26 -2.28
CA THR A 19 -35.31 12.25 -1.13
C THR A 19 -34.66 10.87 -0.96
N ILE A 20 -35.44 9.79 -0.99
CA ILE A 20 -34.92 8.42 -0.89
C ILE A 20 -33.97 8.13 -2.06
N LEU A 21 -34.37 8.51 -3.28
CA LEU A 21 -33.55 8.34 -4.47
C LEU A 21 -32.23 9.12 -4.38
N ALA A 22 -32.27 10.37 -3.93
CA ALA A 22 -31.08 11.20 -3.76
C ALA A 22 -30.09 10.59 -2.76
N VAL A 23 -30.60 10.08 -1.62
CA VAL A 23 -29.77 9.38 -0.63
C VAL A 23 -29.17 8.10 -1.22
N ALA A 24 -29.96 7.30 -1.94
CA ALA A 24 -29.48 6.07 -2.57
C ALA A 24 -28.37 6.35 -3.60
N LEU A 25 -28.54 7.33 -4.47
CA LEU A 25 -27.53 7.74 -5.45
C LEU A 25 -26.27 8.29 -4.78
N GLY A 26 -26.42 9.09 -3.71
CA GLY A 26 -25.31 9.56 -2.91
C GLY A 26 -24.49 8.41 -2.31
N ALA A 27 -25.15 7.36 -1.83
CA ALA A 27 -24.49 6.17 -1.32
C ALA A 27 -23.70 5.43 -2.43
N VAL A 28 -24.27 5.29 -3.64
CA VAL A 28 -23.60 4.65 -4.78
C VAL A 28 -22.35 5.43 -5.21
N ILE A 29 -22.43 6.76 -5.30
CA ILE A 29 -21.28 7.62 -5.65
C ILE A 29 -20.17 7.50 -4.62
N LYS A 30 -20.53 7.48 -3.33
CA LYS A 30 -19.57 7.29 -2.24
C LYS A 30 -18.86 5.93 -2.36
N LEU A 31 -19.61 4.86 -2.56
CA LEU A 31 -19.05 3.51 -2.72
C LEU A 31 -18.11 3.43 -3.94
N GLY A 32 -18.48 4.05 -5.06
CA GLY A 32 -17.62 4.12 -6.25
C GLY A 32 -16.31 4.87 -5.96
N SER A 33 -16.39 6.01 -5.29
CA SER A 33 -15.22 6.81 -4.89
C SER A 33 -14.31 6.05 -3.93
N ASP A 34 -14.90 5.33 -2.97
CA ASP A 34 -14.16 4.51 -2.00
C ASP A 34 -13.45 3.35 -2.69
N ASN A 35 -14.12 2.65 -3.60
CA ASN A 35 -13.51 1.57 -4.39
C ASN A 35 -12.36 2.07 -5.26
N ALA A 36 -12.50 3.23 -5.90
CA ALA A 36 -11.43 3.82 -6.70
C ALA A 36 -10.21 4.17 -5.84
N ARG A 37 -10.42 4.71 -4.63
CA ARG A 37 -9.35 4.99 -3.67
C ARG A 37 -8.63 3.72 -3.21
N ILE A 38 -9.37 2.67 -2.86
CA ILE A 38 -8.80 1.37 -2.46
C ILE A 38 -7.97 0.77 -3.60
N ALA A 39 -8.49 0.80 -4.83
CA ALA A 39 -7.77 0.30 -5.99
C ALA A 39 -6.45 1.06 -6.23
N ALA A 40 -6.46 2.39 -6.07
CA ALA A 40 -5.27 3.22 -6.16
C ALA A 40 -4.24 2.89 -5.05
N GLU A 41 -4.69 2.70 -3.81
CA GLU A 41 -3.81 2.32 -2.69
C GLU A 41 -3.15 0.94 -2.93
N LEU A 42 -3.92 -0.05 -3.37
CA LEU A 42 -3.39 -1.39 -3.68
C LEU A 42 -2.36 -1.37 -4.81
N ARG A 43 -2.61 -0.55 -5.84
CA ARG A 43 -1.65 -0.33 -6.93
C ARG A 43 -0.37 0.31 -6.42
N ASP A 44 -0.48 1.36 -5.60
CA ASP A 44 0.67 2.08 -5.08
C ASP A 44 1.51 1.17 -4.14
N ARG A 45 0.87 0.33 -3.32
CA ARG A 45 1.56 -0.72 -2.54
C ARG A 45 2.26 -1.76 -3.43
N THR A 46 1.67 -2.13 -4.56
CA THR A 46 2.27 -3.09 -5.51
C THR A 46 3.55 -2.51 -6.12
N TYR A 47 3.53 -1.26 -6.57
CA TYR A 47 4.72 -0.60 -7.10
C TYR A 47 5.80 -0.38 -6.03
N ALA A 48 5.42 0.08 -4.83
CA ALA A 48 6.35 0.19 -3.71
C ALA A 48 7.00 -1.17 -3.37
N HIS A 49 6.24 -2.27 -3.45
CA HIS A 49 6.76 -3.62 -3.25
C HIS A 49 7.76 -4.02 -4.34
N TRP A 50 7.48 -3.74 -5.62
CA TRP A 50 8.44 -3.99 -6.69
C TRP A 50 9.71 -3.15 -6.57
N VAL A 51 9.62 -1.89 -6.13
CA VAL A 51 10.79 -1.07 -5.80
C VAL A 51 11.61 -1.74 -4.68
N ALA A 52 10.96 -2.16 -3.59
CA ALA A 52 11.64 -2.86 -2.49
C ALA A 52 12.31 -4.17 -2.95
N ALA A 53 11.63 -4.95 -3.79
CA ALA A 53 12.13 -6.19 -4.34
C ALA A 53 13.34 -5.96 -5.27
N ASN A 54 13.31 -4.90 -6.09
CA ASN A 54 14.44 -4.53 -6.93
C ASN A 54 15.66 -4.13 -6.09
N VAL A 55 15.46 -3.33 -5.04
CA VAL A 55 16.56 -2.97 -4.11
C VAL A 55 17.12 -4.23 -3.45
N MET A 56 16.27 -5.12 -2.92
CA MET A 56 16.71 -6.41 -2.34
C MET A 56 17.52 -7.23 -3.35
N ALA A 57 17.08 -7.27 -4.62
CA ALA A 57 17.76 -8.01 -5.67
C ALA A 57 19.15 -7.45 -5.95
N ARG A 58 19.36 -6.12 -5.92
CA ARG A 58 20.69 -5.51 -6.07
C ARG A 58 21.64 -5.93 -4.94
N TYR A 59 21.19 -5.91 -3.70
CA TYR A 59 21.99 -6.37 -2.56
C TYR A 59 22.34 -7.86 -2.68
N ARG A 60 21.36 -8.71 -3.04
CA ARG A 60 21.59 -10.15 -3.23
C ARG A 60 22.50 -10.47 -4.41
N ALA A 61 22.47 -9.67 -5.47
CA ALA A 61 23.33 -9.79 -6.63
C ALA A 61 24.76 -9.25 -6.39
N GLY A 62 25.04 -8.65 -5.21
CA GLY A 62 26.32 -8.02 -4.91
C GLY A 62 26.57 -6.71 -5.67
N LEU A 63 25.53 -6.14 -6.29
CA LEU A 63 25.62 -4.83 -6.94
C LEU A 63 25.66 -3.70 -5.92
N ASP A 64 24.96 -3.88 -4.80
CA ASP A 64 25.04 -3.01 -3.63
C ASP A 64 25.65 -3.82 -2.47
N THR A 65 26.61 -3.23 -1.78
CA THR A 65 27.17 -3.80 -0.54
C THR A 65 26.70 -2.98 0.66
N PRO A 66 26.38 -3.62 1.80
CA PRO A 66 26.01 -2.91 3.02
C PRO A 66 27.25 -2.26 3.66
N THR A 67 27.68 -1.12 3.12
CA THR A 67 28.80 -0.33 3.64
C THR A 67 28.39 0.47 4.88
N GLU A 68 27.11 0.81 4.99
CA GLU A 68 26.50 1.53 6.11
C GLU A 68 25.29 0.76 6.64
N ALA A 69 24.97 0.94 7.92
CA ALA A 69 23.82 0.31 8.55
C ALA A 69 22.48 0.83 8.00
N VAL A 70 22.45 2.06 7.48
CA VAL A 70 21.25 2.65 6.86
C VAL A 70 21.66 3.35 5.57
N VAL A 71 21.05 2.98 4.45
CA VAL A 71 21.26 3.63 3.15
C VAL A 71 19.92 4.11 2.61
N ARG A 72 19.89 5.31 2.03
CA ARG A 72 18.69 5.88 1.40
C ARG A 72 18.93 6.13 -0.08
N GLY A 73 17.85 6.11 -0.85
CA GLY A 73 17.86 6.54 -2.23
C GLY A 73 16.46 6.60 -2.81
N SER A 74 16.39 6.86 -4.11
CA SER A 74 15.13 6.88 -4.85
C SER A 74 15.17 5.94 -6.05
N SER A 75 14.00 5.62 -6.59
CA SER A 75 13.85 4.83 -7.80
C SER A 75 12.61 5.26 -8.58
N MET A 76 12.73 5.39 -9.90
CA MET A 76 11.60 5.66 -10.77
C MET A 76 10.86 4.37 -11.11
N MET A 77 9.54 4.34 -10.88
CA MET A 77 8.67 3.25 -11.29
C MET A 77 7.25 3.76 -11.57
N ALA A 78 6.68 3.34 -12.70
CA ALA A 78 5.36 3.77 -13.16
C ALA A 78 5.23 5.30 -13.19
N GLU A 79 6.24 5.97 -13.77
CA GLU A 79 6.31 7.44 -13.91
C GLU A 79 6.29 8.22 -12.58
N ARG A 80 6.53 7.53 -11.47
CA ARG A 80 6.61 8.12 -10.13
C ARG A 80 7.96 7.81 -9.49
N GLU A 81 8.49 8.78 -8.75
CA GLU A 81 9.65 8.58 -7.89
C GLU A 81 9.24 7.97 -6.55
N TRP A 82 9.96 6.94 -6.13
CA TRP A 82 9.77 6.23 -4.87
C TRP A 82 11.02 6.35 -4.02
N PHE A 83 10.84 6.60 -2.73
CA PHE A 83 11.94 6.82 -1.78
C PHE A 83 12.09 5.58 -0.93
N TRP A 84 13.29 4.99 -0.94
CA TRP A 84 13.58 3.76 -0.22
C TRP A 84 14.68 3.99 0.81
N GLU A 85 14.59 3.27 1.92
CA GLU A 85 15.59 3.19 2.97
C GLU A 85 15.87 1.72 3.26
N THR A 86 17.14 1.33 3.20
CA THR A 86 17.61 0.03 3.68
C THR A 86 18.16 0.20 5.10
N ARG A 87 17.91 -0.79 5.95
CA ARG A 87 18.50 -0.93 7.29
C ARG A 87 19.08 -2.32 7.41
N VAL A 88 20.38 -2.42 7.63
CA VAL A 88 21.13 -3.68 7.71
C VAL A 88 21.69 -3.85 9.10
N GLU A 89 21.32 -4.96 9.74
CA GLU A 89 21.70 -5.28 11.10
C GLU A 89 22.18 -6.73 11.17
N PRO A 90 23.33 -7.01 11.82
CA PRO A 90 23.73 -8.38 12.09
C PRO A 90 22.79 -8.99 13.14
N ILE A 91 22.24 -10.17 12.86
CA ILE A 91 21.48 -10.93 13.84
C ILE A 91 22.17 -12.24 14.16
N LEU A 92 22.13 -12.63 15.42
CA LEU A 92 22.57 -13.96 15.86
C LEU A 92 21.37 -14.90 15.76
N LEU A 93 21.51 -15.97 14.98
CA LEU A 93 20.47 -16.98 14.82
C LEU A 93 20.92 -18.24 15.55
N GLU A 94 20.21 -18.58 16.62
CA GLU A 94 20.33 -19.89 17.27
C GLU A 94 19.46 -20.89 16.53
N VAL A 95 20.07 -21.87 15.85
CA VAL A 95 19.36 -22.93 15.12
C VAL A 95 19.74 -24.28 15.72
N GLY A 96 19.00 -24.68 16.75
CA GLY A 96 19.32 -25.89 17.52
C GLY A 96 20.67 -25.77 18.22
N ASP A 97 21.50 -26.81 18.14
CA ASP A 97 22.86 -26.83 18.73
C ASP A 97 23.93 -26.19 17.82
N VAL A 98 23.54 -25.53 16.72
CA VAL A 98 24.46 -24.90 15.78
C VAL A 98 24.44 -23.38 15.99
N GLU A 99 25.56 -22.84 16.49
CA GLU A 99 25.82 -21.41 16.48
C GLU A 99 26.17 -20.98 15.05
N LEU A 100 25.26 -20.27 14.39
CA LEU A 100 25.57 -19.57 13.15
C LEU A 100 26.30 -18.26 13.49
N GLY A 101 27.29 -17.89 12.66
CA GLY A 101 27.86 -16.54 12.69
C GLY A 101 26.78 -15.47 12.40
N PRO A 102 27.07 -14.18 12.67
CA PRO A 102 26.08 -13.11 12.52
C PRO A 102 25.54 -13.05 11.08
N VAL A 103 24.23 -13.27 10.91
CA VAL A 103 23.57 -13.21 9.61
C VAL A 103 23.08 -11.79 9.36
N PRO A 104 23.46 -11.12 8.27
CA PRO A 104 22.97 -9.78 7.98
C PRO A 104 21.47 -9.83 7.63
N ARG A 105 20.64 -9.23 8.48
CA ARG A 105 19.24 -8.95 8.21
C ARG A 105 19.14 -7.59 7.54
N ILE A 106 18.54 -7.55 6.35
CA ILE A 106 18.25 -6.31 5.64
C ILE A 106 16.74 -6.06 5.65
N GLU A 107 16.38 -4.85 6.02
CA GLU A 107 15.02 -4.34 5.96
C GLU A 107 14.96 -3.18 4.97
N ILE A 108 14.01 -3.22 4.06
CA ILE A 108 13.82 -2.21 3.03
C ILE A 108 12.44 -1.60 3.22
N SER A 109 12.39 -0.30 3.44
CA SER A 109 11.15 0.47 3.56
C SER A 109 11.00 1.37 2.35
N VAL A 110 9.79 1.48 1.80
CA VAL A 110 9.50 2.30 0.62
C VAL A 110 8.34 3.24 0.90
N ARG A 111 8.50 4.50 0.49
CA ARG A 111 7.57 5.62 0.65
C ARG A 111 7.30 6.28 -0.70
N ASP A 112 6.16 6.95 -0.81
CA ASP A 112 5.78 7.77 -1.96
C ASP A 112 6.31 9.22 -1.87
N ARG A 113 6.93 9.59 -0.74
CA ARG A 113 7.54 10.90 -0.50
C ARG A 113 8.85 10.77 0.26
N ASP A 114 9.72 11.76 0.07
CA ASP A 114 10.99 11.89 0.78
C ASP A 114 10.78 12.49 2.17
N ASP A 115 10.07 11.74 3.02
CA ASP A 115 9.79 12.12 4.39
C ASP A 115 9.93 10.89 5.29
N PRO A 116 10.98 10.83 6.14
CA PRO A 116 11.25 9.67 6.97
C PRO A 116 10.18 9.46 8.06
N ASP A 117 9.47 10.51 8.47
CA ASP A 117 8.45 10.47 9.53
C ASP A 117 7.13 9.86 9.03
N ILE A 118 6.93 9.81 7.71
CA ILE A 118 5.79 9.13 7.10
C ILE A 118 5.97 7.61 7.20
N SER A 119 4.90 6.92 7.57
CA SER A 119 4.88 5.46 7.59
C SER A 119 5.11 4.89 6.17
N PRO A 120 6.00 3.90 6.02
CA PRO A 120 6.26 3.32 4.71
C PRO A 120 5.04 2.55 4.18
N LEU A 121 4.84 2.61 2.87
CA LEU A 121 3.79 1.87 2.18
C LEU A 121 4.07 0.37 2.19
N VAL A 122 5.34 0.00 2.11
CA VAL A 122 5.81 -1.39 2.16
C VAL A 122 7.10 -1.47 2.98
N ARG A 123 7.20 -2.54 3.77
CA ARG A 123 8.43 -2.99 4.41
C ARG A 123 8.73 -4.41 3.95
N LEU A 124 9.89 -4.62 3.36
CA LEU A 124 10.38 -5.92 2.92
C LEU A 124 11.58 -6.31 3.78
N VAL A 125 11.52 -7.47 4.42
CA VAL A 125 12.60 -7.99 5.25
C VAL A 125 13.21 -9.20 4.56
N GLY A 126 14.53 -9.30 4.61
CA GLY A 126 15.26 -10.45 4.10
C GLY A 126 16.59 -10.63 4.81
N TYR A 127 17.27 -11.72 4.45
CA TYR A 127 18.63 -12.02 4.90
C TYR A 127 19.55 -11.98 3.69
N LEU A 128 20.78 -11.54 3.91
CA LEU A 128 21.85 -11.59 2.92
C LEU A 128 22.72 -12.83 3.16
N ASN A 129 23.28 -13.38 2.09
CA ASN A 129 24.16 -14.54 2.20
C ASN A 129 25.46 -14.16 2.91
N TRP A 130 25.98 -15.11 3.68
CA TRP A 130 27.33 -15.05 4.24
C TRP A 130 28.34 -15.29 3.11
N GLN A 131 29.29 -14.36 2.91
CA GLN A 131 30.46 -14.54 2.04
C GLN A 131 31.68 -14.96 2.85
#